data_AF-A0A1Q3WV49-F1
#
_entry.id   AF-A0A1Q3WV49-F1
#
_cell.length_a   1.000
_cell.length_b   1.000
_cell.length_c   1.000
_cell.angle_alpha   90.00
_cell.angle_beta   90.00
_cell.angle_gamma   90.00
#
_symmetry.space_group_name_H-M   'P 1'
#
loop_
_entity.id
_entity.type
_entity.pdbx_description
1 polymer ?
#
loop_
_entity_poly.entity_id
_entity_poly.type
_entity_poly.pdbx_seq_one_letter_code
_entity_poly.pdbx_strand_id
1 'polypeptide(L)'
;MKTQRERSLITKYWLLGGGGAMLLGSGLAVLLEGAKLREQKAKPWFWISTGGYALIMSGLSLIGDANRFRTLADVLKELKDRTDT
;
A
#
# COMPACT_ATOMS: atom_id res chain seq x y z
N MET A 1 -15.73 24.10 -3.48
CA MET A 1 -14.98 23.47 -4.60
C MET A 1 -13.65 22.97 -4.06
N LYS A 2 -13.35 21.66 -4.17
CA LYS A 2 -12.04 21.10 -3.74
C LYS A 2 -10.91 21.76 -4.53
N THR A 3 -9.87 22.21 -3.85
CA THR A 3 -8.69 22.82 -4.50
C THR A 3 -7.92 21.77 -5.32
N GLN A 4 -7.23 22.20 -6.38
CA GLN A 4 -6.44 21.30 -7.25
C GLN A 4 -5.45 20.43 -6.46
N ARG A 5 -4.90 20.95 -5.35
CA ARG A 5 -4.00 20.23 -4.44
C ARG A 5 -4.69 19.05 -3.71
N GLU A 6 -5.90 19.24 -3.19
CA GLU A 6 -6.65 18.17 -2.52
C GLU A 6 -6.96 17.01 -3.46
N ARG A 7 -7.35 17.32 -4.71
CA ARG A 7 -7.61 16.28 -5.72
C ARG A 7 -6.36 15.45 -6.01
N SER A 8 -5.21 16.12 -6.20
CA SER A 8 -3.93 15.43 -6.44
C SER A 8 -3.53 14.50 -5.29
N LEU A 9 -3.75 14.93 -4.04
CA LEU A 9 -3.44 14.12 -2.85
C LEU A 9 -4.35 12.88 -2.75
N ILE A 10 -5.64 13.04 -3.02
CA ILE A 10 -6.59 11.91 -3.03
C ILE A 10 -6.25 10.92 -4.15
N THR A 11 -5.84 11.40 -5.33
CA THR A 11 -5.39 10.51 -6.42
C THR A 11 -4.13 9.73 -6.03
N LYS A 12 -3.16 10.37 -5.37
CA LYS A 12 -1.97 9.69 -4.85
C LYS A 12 -2.31 8.66 -3.77
N TYR A 13 -3.25 8.97 -2.88
CA TYR A 13 -3.78 8.02 -1.90
C TYR A 13 -4.35 6.77 -2.57
N TRP A 14 -5.17 6.93 -3.62
CA TRP A 14 -5.75 5.79 -4.32
C TRP A 14 -4.73 4.97 -5.11
N LEU A 15 -3.76 5.63 -5.75
CA LEU A 15 -2.68 4.96 -6.47
C LEU A 15 -1.79 4.14 -5.52
N LEU A 16 -1.32 4.75 -4.44
CA LEU A 16 -0.41 4.09 -3.50
C LEU A 16 -1.15 3.10 -2.60
N GLY A 17 -2.36 3.44 -2.14
CA GLY A 17 -3.18 2.54 -1.33
C GLY A 17 -3.68 1.34 -2.13
N GLY A 18 -4.17 1.58 -3.35
CA GLY A 18 -4.58 0.52 -4.28
C GLY A 18 -3.41 -0.36 -4.71
N GLY A 19 -2.30 0.25 -5.12
CA GLY A 19 -1.07 -0.47 -5.48
C GLY A 19 -0.50 -1.27 -4.30
N GLY A 20 -0.49 -0.68 -3.10
CA GLY A 20 -0.06 -1.36 -1.89
C GLY A 20 -0.94 -2.55 -1.51
N ALA A 21 -2.27 -2.42 -1.65
CA ALA A 21 -3.21 -3.52 -1.43
C ALA A 21 -3.02 -4.66 -2.45
N MET A 22 -2.77 -4.33 -3.72
CA MET A 22 -2.45 -5.34 -4.74
C MET A 22 -1.15 -6.07 -4.40
N LEU A 23 -0.08 -5.37 -4.05
CA LEU A 23 1.20 -6.00 -3.66
C LEU A 23 1.04 -6.89 -2.41
N LEU A 24 0.26 -6.45 -1.43
CA LEU A 24 -0.02 -7.24 -0.23
C LEU A 24 -0.78 -8.53 -0.58
N GLY A 25 -1.84 -8.43 -1.38
CA GLY A 25 -2.61 -9.59 -1.84
C GLY A 25 -1.77 -10.56 -2.66
N SER A 26 -1.00 -10.05 -3.63
CA SER A 26 -0.06 -10.85 -4.42
C SER A 26 1.01 -11.50 -3.56
N GLY A 27 1.56 -10.79 -2.58
CA GLY A 27 2.56 -11.31 -1.66
C GLY A 27 2.02 -12.45 -0.79
N LEU A 28 0.79 -12.34 -0.29
CA LEU A 28 0.11 -13.43 0.43
C LEU A 28 -0.10 -14.66 -0.45
N ALA A 29 -0.53 -14.48 -1.70
CA ALA A 29 -0.72 -15.59 -2.63
C ALA A 29 0.61 -16.31 -2.94
N VAL A 30 1.68 -15.57 -3.20
CA VAL A 30 3.03 -16.13 -3.44
C VAL A 30 3.57 -16.83 -2.19
N LEU A 31 3.30 -16.29 -1.00
CA LEU A 31 3.76 -16.89 0.25
C LEU A 31 3.04 -18.23 0.54
N LEU A 32 1.74 -18.31 0.24
CA LEU A 32 0.97 -19.57 0.30
C LEU A 32 1.50 -20.61 -0.70
N GLU A 33 1.87 -20.19 -1.91
CA GLU A 33 2.49 -21.07 -2.90
C GLU A 33 3.85 -21.59 -2.42
N GLY A 34 4.68 -20.70 -1.85
CA GLY A 34 5.94 -21.10 -1.23
C GLY A 34 5.75 -22.08 -0.06
N ALA A 35 4.68 -21.94 0.72
CA ALA A 35 4.35 -22.89 1.79
C ALA A 35 4.02 -24.29 1.24
N LYS A 36 3.23 -24.39 0.17
CA LYS A 36 2.96 -25.67 -0.51
C LYS A 36 4.22 -26.30 -1.09
N LEU A 37 5.09 -25.50 -1.70
CA LEU A 37 6.36 -25.99 -2.24
C LEU A 37 7.30 -26.50 -1.13
N ARG A 38 7.25 -25.89 0.05
CA ARG A 38 7.98 -26.35 1.22
C ARG A 38 7.50 -27.73 1.67
N GLU A 39 6.19 -27.97 1.71
CA GLU A 39 5.61 -29.28 2.02
C GLU A 39 6.07 -30.35 1.02
N GLN A 40 6.17 -29.98 -0.26
CA GLN A 40 6.65 -30.86 -1.33
C GLN A 40 8.18 -31.01 -1.37
N LYS A 41 8.92 -30.40 -0.43
CA LYS A 41 10.40 -30.34 -0.40
C LYS A 41 11.02 -29.83 -1.70
N ALA A 42 10.29 -28.98 -2.44
CA ALA A 42 10.76 -28.43 -3.70
C ALA A 42 11.81 -27.34 -3.45
N LYS A 43 12.99 -27.45 -4.07
CA LYS A 43 14.13 -26.54 -3.87
C LYS A 43 13.83 -25.02 -3.90
N PRO A 44 12.93 -24.48 -4.75
CA PRO A 44 12.71 -23.03 -4.81
C PRO A 44 11.81 -22.47 -3.69
N TRP A 45 11.30 -23.31 -2.77
CA TRP A 45 10.34 -22.87 -1.74
C TRP A 45 10.80 -21.64 -0.96
N PHE A 46 12.09 -21.59 -0.58
CA PHE A 46 12.65 -20.50 0.21
C PHE A 46 12.59 -19.18 -0.55
N TRP A 47 13.08 -19.15 -1.79
CA TRP A 47 13.11 -17.93 -2.60
C TRP A 47 11.71 -17.42 -2.95
N ILE A 48 10.77 -18.34 -3.20
CA ILE A 48 9.37 -17.97 -3.49
C ILE A 48 8.71 -17.39 -2.24
N SER A 49 8.88 -18.03 -1.07
CA SER A 49 8.38 -17.49 0.20
C SER A 49 9.00 -16.14 0.56
N THR A 50 10.31 -15.97 0.38
CA THR A 50 11.01 -14.69 0.62
C THR A 50 10.52 -13.60 -0.33
N GLY A 51 10.29 -13.93 -1.61
CA GLY A 51 9.69 -13.02 -2.58
C GLY A 51 8.28 -12.59 -2.17
N GLY A 52 7.45 -13.55 -1.72
CA GLY A 52 6.12 -13.26 -1.18
C GLY A 52 6.18 -12.33 0.05
N TYR A 53 7.10 -12.56 0.97
CA TYR A 53 7.31 -11.70 2.13
C TYR A 53 7.75 -10.28 1.74
N ALA A 54 8.68 -10.15 0.79
CA ALA A 54 9.12 -8.85 0.29
C ALA A 54 7.98 -8.04 -0.35
N LEU A 55 7.08 -8.72 -1.09
CA LEU A 55 5.88 -8.09 -1.66
C LEU A 55 4.92 -7.60 -0.57
N ILE A 56 4.70 -8.39 0.49
CA ILE A 56 3.86 -7.97 1.63
C ILE A 56 4.45 -6.73 2.30
N MET A 57 5.75 -6.73 2.61
CA MET A 57 6.39 -5.60 3.27
C MET A 57 6.39 -4.34 2.40
N SER A 58 6.58 -4.50 1.09
CA SER A 58 6.48 -3.41 0.12
C SER A 58 5.05 -2.85 0.07
N GLY A 59 4.06 -3.73 0.01
CA GLY A 59 2.63 -3.35 0.01
C GLY A 59 2.23 -2.59 1.28
N LEU A 60 2.64 -3.08 2.45
CA LEU A 60 2.41 -2.40 3.74
C LEU A 60 3.05 -1.01 3.79
N SER A 61 4.27 -0.87 3.25
CA SER A 61 4.96 0.43 3.19
C SER A 61 4.20 1.43 2.31
N LEU A 62 3.74 1.01 1.13
CA LEU A 62 2.94 1.87 0.25
C LEU A 62 1.59 2.26 0.85
N ILE A 63 0.93 1.37 1.59
CA ILE A 63 -0.31 1.69 2.33
C ILE A 63 -0.03 2.73 3.43
N GLY A 64 1.10 2.60 4.14
CA GLY A 64 1.54 3.60 5.12
C GLY A 64 1.73 4.98 4.49
N ASP A 65 2.43 5.04 3.35
CA ASP A 65 2.62 6.28 2.59
C ASP A 65 1.30 6.85 2.07
N ALA A 66 0.39 6.00 1.60
CA ALA A 66 -0.94 6.42 1.19
C ALA A 66 -1.67 7.12 2.34
N ASN A 67 -1.64 6.54 3.54
CA ASN A 67 -2.31 7.11 4.71
C ASN A 67 -1.76 8.50 5.06
N ARG A 68 -0.45 8.72 4.89
CA ARG A 68 0.17 10.04 5.05
C ARG A 68 -0.41 11.08 4.10
N PHE A 69 -0.67 10.75 2.84
CA PHE A 69 -1.30 11.67 1.89
C PHE A 69 -2.74 12.02 2.25
N ARG A 70 -3.49 11.07 2.84
CA ARG A 70 -4.83 11.32 3.34
C ARG A 70 -4.81 12.31 4.52
N THR A 71 -3.94 12.07 5.49
CA THR A 71 -3.78 12.99 6.63
C THR A 71 -3.38 14.40 6.18
N LEU A 72 -2.47 14.53 5.21
CA LEU A 72 -2.10 15.83 4.66
C LEU A 72 -3.26 16.54 3.95
N ALA A 73 -4.10 15.80 3.23
CA ALA A 73 -5.30 16.37 2.61
C ALA A 73 -6.30 16.87 3.66
N ASP A 74 -6.49 16.11 4.74
CA ASP A 74 -7.40 16.48 5.84
C ASP A 74 -6.89 17.73 6.58
N VAL A 75 -5.59 17.82 6.86
CA VAL A 75 -4.96 19.00 7.48
C VAL A 75 -5.08 20.24 6.59
N LEU A 76 -4.85 20.12 5.28
CA LEU A 76 -5.00 21.26 4.35
C LEU A 76 -6.43 21.78 4.30
N LYS A 77 -7.41 20.88 4.39
CA LYS A 77 -8.83 21.25 4.44
C LYS A 77 -9.15 22.02 5.73
N GLU A 78 -8.71 21.52 6.88
CA GLU A 78 -8.91 22.17 8.19
C GLU A 78 -8.26 23.57 8.25
N LEU A 79 -7.04 23.71 7.74
CA LEU A 79 -6.35 25.01 7.69
C LEU A 79 -7.10 26.03 6.83
N LYS A 80 -7.70 25.57 5.72
CA LYS A 80 -8.49 26.44 4.86
C LYS A 80 -9.75 26.91 5.58
N ASP A 81 -10.51 26.01 6.20
CA ASP A 81 -11.75 26.35 6.89
C ASP A 81 -11.52 27.39 8.01
N ARG A 82 -10.36 27.32 8.71
CA ARG A 82 -9.95 28.30 9.72
C ARG A 82 -9.49 29.66 9.19
N THR A 83 -9.05 29.72 7.94
CA THR A 83 -8.59 30.97 7.32
C THR A 83 -9.76 31.77 6.72
N ASP A 84 -10.84 31.07 6.36
CA ASP A 84 -12.07 31.66 5.82
C ASP A 84 -13.07 32.10 6.93
N THR A 85 -12.71 31.98 8.22
CA THR A 85 -13.47 32.46 9.40
C THR A 85 -12.82 33.68 10.04
#